data_AF-A0A371CIK0-F1
#
_entry.id   AF-A0A371CIK0-F1
#
_cell.length_a   1.000
_cell.length_b   1.000
_cell.length_c   1.000
_cell.angle_alpha   90.00
_cell.angle_beta   90.00
_cell.angle_gamma   90.00
#
_symmetry.space_group_name_H-M   'P 1'
#
loop_
_entity.id
_entity.type
_entity.pdbx_description
1 polymer ?
#
loop_
_entity_poly.entity_id
_entity_poly.type
_entity_poly.pdbx_seq_one_letter_code
_entity_poly.pdbx_strand_id
1 'polypeptide(L)' 'NQCEDLSWWPKPTTWASSGMYTGIWNPWNEDWFQKRLSGIRNGTAQPMNASSWRS' A
#
# COMPACT_ATOMS: atom_id res chain seq x y z
N ASN A 1 -7.48 -9.06 22.94
CA ASN A 1 -6.16 -8.91 22.29
C ASN A 1 -6.35 -8.94 20.79
N GLN A 2 -6.55 -7.78 20.16
CA GLN A 2 -6.56 -7.69 18.71
C GLN A 2 -5.11 -7.59 18.25
N CYS A 3 -4.61 -8.57 17.47
CA CYS A 3 -3.33 -8.39 16.76
C CYS A 3 -3.56 -7.36 15.67
N GLU A 4 -2.76 -6.29 15.67
CA GLU A 4 -2.73 -5.37 14.54
C GLU A 4 -2.16 -6.10 13.33
N ASP A 5 -2.94 -6.14 12.26
CA ASP A 5 -2.58 -6.83 11.02
C ASP A 5 -1.66 -5.92 10.20
N LEU A 6 -0.36 -6.11 10.35
CA LEU A 6 0.67 -5.38 9.61
C LEU A 6 0.86 -6.02 8.23
N SER A 7 0.80 -5.21 7.18
CA SER A 7 0.97 -5.67 5.80
C SER A 7 1.91 -4.76 5.02
N TRP A 8 2.70 -5.35 4.13
CA TRP A 8 3.57 -4.59 3.21
C TRP A 8 2.78 -3.83 2.14
N TRP A 9 1.54 -4.27 1.89
CA TRP A 9 0.62 -3.74 0.90
C TRP A 9 -0.71 -3.35 1.56
N PRO A 10 -1.42 -2.34 1.02
CA PRO A 10 -2.72 -1.94 1.53
C PRO A 10 -3.76 -3.04 1.23
N LYS A 11 -4.76 -3.14 2.11
CA LYS A 11 -5.90 -4.02 1.86
C LYS A 11 -6.68 -3.57 0.62
N PRO A 12 -7.34 -4.47 -0.13
CA PRO A 12 -8.09 -4.10 -1.33
C PRO A 12 -9.11 -2.98 -1.08
N THR A 13 -9.77 -3.00 0.07
CA THR A 13 -10.73 -1.96 0.47
C THR A 13 -10.09 -0.59 0.70
N THR A 14 -8.84 -0.55 1.17
CA THR A 14 -8.08 0.69 1.39
C THR A 14 -7.52 1.23 0.08
N TRP A 15 -7.05 0.34 -0.80
CA TRP A 15 -6.65 0.69 -2.17
C TRP A 15 -7.82 1.22 -3.00
N ALA A 16 -9.00 0.60 -2.89
CA ALA A 16 -10.21 1.07 -3.55
C ALA A 16 -10.59 2.51 -3.16
N SER A 17 -10.33 2.91 -1.90
CA SER A 17 -10.61 4.26 -1.41
C SER A 17 -9.51 5.30 -1.69
N SER A 18 -8.31 4.90 -2.12
CA SER A 18 -7.14 5.80 -2.21
C SER A 18 -7.08 6.66 -3.48
N GLY A 19 -8.09 6.58 -4.35
CA GLY A 19 -8.10 7.25 -5.66
C GLY A 19 -7.19 6.61 -6.72
N MET A 20 -6.32 5.67 -6.33
CA MET A 20 -5.49 4.87 -7.25
C MET A 20 -6.28 3.74 -7.92
N TYR A 21 -7.48 3.44 -7.42
CA TYR A 21 -8.35 2.44 -8.03
C TYR A 21 -9.10 3.01 -9.23
N THR A 22 -8.51 2.84 -10.42
CA THR A 22 -9.09 3.28 -11.70
C THR A 22 -9.79 2.14 -12.46
N GLY A 23 -10.05 1.00 -11.81
CA GLY A 23 -10.66 -0.20 -12.42
C GLY A 23 -9.72 -1.04 -13.30
N ILE A 24 -8.59 -0.48 -13.72
CA ILE A 24 -7.50 -1.15 -14.45
C ILE A 24 -6.14 -0.81 -13.84
N TRP A 25 -5.12 -1.63 -14.11
CA TRP A 25 -3.75 -1.30 -13.74
C TRP A 25 -3.19 -0.25 -14.72
N ASN A 26 -3.04 0.98 -14.24
CA ASN A 26 -2.51 2.09 -15.03
C ASN A 26 -1.01 2.31 -14.71
N PRO A 27 -0.29 3.13 -15.51
CA PRO A 27 1.12 3.41 -15.26
C PRO A 27 1.43 4.08 -13.90
N TRP A 28 0.49 4.83 -13.33
CA TRP A 28 0.65 5.43 -11.99
C TRP A 28 0.57 4.39 -10.88
N ASN A 29 -0.26 3.36 -11.04
CA ASN A 29 -0.33 2.23 -10.12
C ASN A 29 1.00 1.47 -10.11
N GLU A 30 1.58 1.25 -11.28
CA GLU A 30 2.91 0.63 -11.41
C GLU A 30 4.00 1.49 -10.76
N ASP A 31 4.02 2.80 -11.06
CA ASP A 31 4.99 3.73 -10.47
C ASP A 31 4.93 3.73 -8.93
N TRP A 32 3.72 3.79 -8.36
CA TRP A 32 3.51 3.70 -6.92
C TRP A 32 4.01 2.36 -6.37
N PHE A 33 3.66 1.26 -7.02
CA PHE A 33 4.06 -0.09 -6.60
C PHE A 33 5.57 -0.26 -6.60
N GLN A 34 6.25 0.18 -7.68
CA GLN A 34 7.70 0.11 -7.81
C GLN A 34 8.42 1.01 -6.80
N LYS A 35 7.93 2.24 -6.58
CA LYS A 35 8.48 3.14 -5.56
C LYS A 35 8.42 2.51 -4.17
N ARG A 36 7.28 1.92 -3.83
CA ARG A 36 7.14 1.23 -2.54
C ARG A 36 8.01 -0.01 -2.45
N LEU A 37 8.03 -0.85 -3.49
CA LEU A 37 8.89 -2.03 -3.55
C LEU A 37 10.37 -1.67 -3.38
N SER A 38 10.82 -0.59 -4.02
CA SER A 38 12.17 -0.05 -3.83
C SER A 38 12.42 0.34 -2.38
N GLY A 39 11.49 1.05 -1.74
CA GLY A 39 11.59 1.42 -0.33
C GLY A 39 11.67 0.20 0.60
N ILE A 40 10.91 -0.86 0.32
CA ILE A 40 10.98 -2.12 1.09
C ILE A 40 12.36 -2.75 0.96
N ARG A 41 12.89 -2.82 -0.27
CA ARG A 41 14.21 -3.42 -0.55
C ARG A 41 15.36 -2.60 0.04
N ASN A 42 15.21 -1.29 0.09
CA ASN A 42 16.18 -0.37 0.69
C ASN A 42 16.05 -0.27 2.22
N GLY A 43 15.05 -0.94 2.83
CA GLY A 43 14.80 -0.89 4.27
C GLY A 43 14.21 0.44 4.76
N THR A 44 13.77 1.32 3.86
CA THR A 44 13.17 2.62 4.21
C THR A 44 11.65 2.55 4.39
N ALA A 45 11.01 1.49 3.88
CA ALA A 45 9.59 1.22 4.09
C ALA A 45 9.40 0.09 5.12
N GLN A 46 8.31 0.18 5.88
CA GLN A 46 7.90 -0.82 6.87
C GLN A 46 6.48 -1.32 6.59
N PRO A 47 6.11 -2.52 7.08
CA PRO A 47 4.74 -2.96 6.98
C PRO A 47 3.85 -2.04 7.83
N MET A 48 2.68 -1.70 7.29
CA MET A 48 1.78 -0.70 7.85
C MET A 48 0.45 -1.34 8.23
N ASN A 49 -0.19 -0.80 9.26
CA ASN A 49 -1.55 -1.18 9.65
C ASN A 49 -2.59 -0.45 8.79
N ALA A 50 -3.84 -0.89 8.85
CA ALA A 50 -4.93 -0.34 8.02
C ALA A 50 -5.14 1.18 8.19
N SER A 51 -4.92 1.73 9.38
CA SER A 51 -5.05 3.17 9.65
C SER A 51 -3.95 3.99 8.99
N SER A 52 -2.70 3.49 9.01
CA SER A 52 -1.54 4.13 8.39
C SER A 52 -1.63 4.17 6.86
N TRP A 53 -2.37 3.24 6.26
CA TRP A 53 -2.63 3.23 4.82
C TRP A 53 -3.71 4.22 4.36
N ARG A 54 -4.56 4.70 5.27
CA ARG A 54 -5.65 5.64 4.98
C ARG A 54 -5.29 7.11 5.20
N SER A 55 -4.24 7.39 5.98
CA SER A 55 -3.74 8.74 6.25
C SER A 55 -2.82 9.22 5.15
#